data_AF-A0A6V8NDQ7-F1
#
_entry.id   AF-A0A6V8NDQ7-F1
#
_cell.length_a   1.000
_cell.length_b   1.000
_cell.length_c   1.000
_cell.angle_alpha   90.00
_cell.angle_beta   90.00
_cell.angle_gamma   90.00
#
_symmetry.space_group_name_H-M   'P 1'
#
loop_
_entity.id
_entity.type
_entity.pdbx_description
1 polymer ?
#
loop_
_entity_poly.entity_id
_entity_poly.type
_entity_poly.pdbx_seq_one_letter_code
_entity_poly.pdbx_strand_id
1 'polypeptide(L)'
;MALMLEKLPPWLVLVIGFVLVACLGVLDYLTGDYSLLIFYAIPVALEAWFLGRAGAVAISLASGLARLASDYLSYTGTRFSYWNSLQDTAFLLMMGLLIAWVRQLLQEESTESEHRHKEH
;
A
#
# COMPACT_ATOMS: atom_id res chain seq x y z
N MET A 1 -1.47 -1.61 -19.51
CA MET A 1 -1.88 -0.81 -18.34
C MET A 1 -0.68 -0.41 -17.47
N ALA A 2 0.24 -1.32 -17.12
CA ALA A 2 1.46 -1.02 -16.36
C ALA A 2 2.37 0.08 -16.99
N LEU A 3 2.49 0.10 -18.33
CA LEU A 3 3.30 1.08 -19.08
C LEU A 3 2.76 2.53 -19.06
N MET A 4 1.48 2.74 -18.71
CA MET A 4 0.90 4.10 -18.65
C MET A 4 1.18 4.79 -17.31
N LEU A 5 1.39 4.03 -16.23
CA LEU A 5 1.66 4.58 -14.89
C LEU A 5 3.13 4.94 -14.66
N GLU A 6 4.08 4.39 -15.43
CA GLU A 6 5.52 4.73 -15.28
C GLU A 6 5.86 6.18 -15.65
N LYS A 7 4.95 6.88 -16.33
CA LYS A 7 5.09 8.30 -16.67
C LYS A 7 4.44 9.24 -15.66
N LEU A 8 3.78 8.72 -14.62
CA LEU A 8 3.13 9.55 -13.61
C LEU A 8 4.18 10.12 -12.66
N PRO A 9 4.08 11.41 -12.31
CA PRO A 9 5.00 11.98 -11.35
C PRO A 9 4.80 11.33 -9.97
N PRO A 10 5.87 11.11 -9.18
CA PRO A 10 5.81 10.40 -7.90
C PRO A 10 4.77 10.95 -6.92
N TRP A 11 4.59 12.27 -6.89
CA TRP A 11 3.61 12.93 -6.01
C TRP A 11 2.17 12.55 -6.37
N LEU A 12 1.86 12.32 -7.65
CA LEU A 12 0.51 11.99 -8.10
C LEU A 12 0.15 10.56 -7.69
N VAL A 13 1.13 9.64 -7.79
CA VAL A 13 0.98 8.26 -7.29
C VAL A 13 0.68 8.26 -5.80
N LEU A 14 1.41 9.08 -5.04
CA LEU A 14 1.18 9.25 -3.61
C LEU A 14 -0.23 9.81 -3.33
N VAL A 15 -0.63 10.89 -4.01
CA VAL A 15 -1.99 11.45 -3.86
C VAL A 15 -3.07 10.42 -4.17
N ILE A 16 -2.92 9.62 -5.23
CA ILE A 16 -3.87 8.57 -5.59
C ILE A 16 -3.94 7.52 -4.47
N GLY A 17 -2.80 7.09 -3.93
CA GLY A 17 -2.75 6.14 -2.81
C GLY A 17 -3.51 6.67 -1.60
N PHE A 18 -3.22 7.90 -1.17
CA PHE A 18 -3.91 8.53 -0.04
C PHE A 18 -5.41 8.71 -0.26
N VAL A 19 -5.83 9.08 -1.47
CA VAL A 19 -7.26 9.18 -1.82
C VAL A 19 -7.94 7.82 -1.74
N LEU A 20 -7.31 6.76 -2.26
CA LEU A 20 -7.84 5.40 -2.16
C LEU A 20 -7.97 4.95 -0.71
N VAL A 21 -6.95 5.16 0.12
CA VAL A 21 -7.00 4.84 1.54
C VAL A 21 -8.10 5.61 2.26
N ALA A 22 -8.29 6.90 1.95
CA ALA A 22 -9.37 7.70 2.53
C ALA A 22 -10.75 7.18 2.12
N CYS A 23 -10.96 6.86 0.84
CA CYS A 23 -12.20 6.26 0.37
C CYS A 23 -12.47 4.90 1.05
N LEU A 24 -11.44 4.06 1.19
CA LEU A 24 -11.55 2.78 1.87
C LEU A 24 -11.86 2.95 3.35
N GLY A 25 -11.28 3.95 4.04
CA GLY A 25 -11.59 4.26 5.44
C GLY A 25 -13.05 4.66 5.64
N VAL A 26 -13.61 5.46 4.74
CA VAL A 26 -15.04 5.81 4.77
C VAL A 26 -15.91 4.58 4.52
N LEU A 27 -15.53 3.73 3.57
CA LEU A 27 -16.26 2.49 3.30
C LEU A 27 -16.17 1.53 4.49
N ASP A 28 -15.01 1.37 5.11
CA ASP A 28 -14.79 0.51 6.29
C ASP A 28 -15.71 0.95 7.43
N TYR A 29 -15.78 2.26 7.69
CA TYR A 29 -16.71 2.85 8.66
C TYR A 29 -18.19 2.56 8.34
N LEU A 30 -18.59 2.65 7.06
CA LEU A 30 -19.97 2.39 6.64
C LEU A 30 -20.33 0.90 6.66
N THR A 31 -19.36 0.03 6.40
CA THR A 31 -19.59 -1.41 6.30
C THR A 31 -19.57 -2.08 7.67
N GLY A 32 -18.94 -1.46 8.68
CA GLY A 32 -18.93 -1.92 10.06
C GLY A 32 -18.06 -3.17 10.25
N ASP A 33 -18.68 -4.32 10.55
CA ASP A 33 -17.99 -5.54 10.95
C ASP A 33 -17.30 -6.31 9.80
N TYR A 34 -17.51 -5.91 8.54
CA TYR A 34 -16.88 -6.57 7.40
C TYR A 34 -15.46 -6.07 7.19
N SER A 35 -14.48 -6.97 7.21
CA SER A 35 -13.07 -6.62 6.96
C SER A 35 -12.84 -6.27 5.48
N LEU A 36 -12.51 -5.01 5.20
CA LEU A 36 -12.08 -4.55 3.87
C LEU A 36 -10.56 -4.64 3.65
N LEU A 37 -9.83 -5.40 4.48
CA LEU A 37 -8.37 -5.50 4.46
C LEU A 37 -7.78 -5.75 3.06
N ILE A 38 -8.40 -6.65 2.29
CA ILE A 38 -7.93 -7.00 0.95
C ILE A 38 -7.95 -5.82 -0.02
N PHE A 39 -8.83 -4.84 0.20
CA PHE A 39 -8.89 -3.64 -0.63
C PHE A 39 -7.77 -2.66 -0.30
N TYR A 40 -7.33 -2.60 0.97
CA TYR A 40 -6.16 -1.81 1.37
C TYR A 40 -4.84 -2.35 0.79
N ALA A 41 -4.81 -3.61 0.35
CA ALA A 41 -3.67 -4.16 -0.36
C ALA A 41 -3.40 -3.47 -1.71
N ILE A 42 -4.45 -2.93 -2.36
CA ILE A 42 -4.36 -2.29 -3.68
C ILE A 42 -3.50 -1.00 -3.63
N PRO A 43 -3.82 0.01 -2.80
CA PRO A 43 -2.99 1.21 -2.70
C PRO A 43 -1.58 0.89 -2.18
N VAL A 44 -1.43 -0.09 -1.28
CA VAL A 44 -0.13 -0.53 -0.77
C VAL A 44 0.75 -1.13 -1.87
N ALA A 45 0.20 -2.04 -2.67
CA ALA A 45 0.90 -2.64 -3.80
C ALA A 45 1.27 -1.59 -4.85
N LEU A 46 0.38 -0.64 -5.11
CA LEU A 46 0.59 0.43 -6.08
C LEU A 46 1.76 1.34 -5.65
N GLU A 47 1.75 1.86 -4.42
CA GLU A 47 2.86 2.70 -3.96
C GLU A 47 4.16 1.92 -3.80
N ALA A 48 4.11 0.67 -3.33
CA ALA A 48 5.29 -0.19 -3.27
C ALA A 48 5.94 -0.40 -4.65
N TRP A 49 5.10 -0.57 -5.67
CA TRP A 49 5.56 -0.80 -7.04
C TRP A 49 6.17 0.47 -7.65
N PHE A 50 5.57 1.64 -7.47
CA PHE A 50 5.99 2.87 -8.15
C PHE A 50 6.94 3.77 -7.34
N LEU A 51 6.80 3.80 -6.02
CA LEU A 51 7.60 4.63 -5.11
C LEU A 51 8.60 3.81 -4.28
N GLY A 52 8.59 2.48 -4.46
CA GLY A 52 9.50 1.57 -3.76
C GLY A 52 9.21 1.48 -2.26
N ARG A 53 10.27 1.22 -1.48
CA ARG A 53 10.17 0.95 -0.04
C ARG A 53 9.61 2.14 0.74
N ALA A 54 9.97 3.38 0.37
CA ALA A 54 9.51 4.57 1.07
C ALA A 54 8.00 4.79 0.93
N GLY A 55 7.46 4.63 -0.30
CA GLY A 55 6.01 4.71 -0.53
C GLY A 55 5.25 3.58 0.15
N ALA A 56 5.76 2.35 0.06
CA ALA A 56 5.19 1.19 0.77
C ALA A 56 5.02 1.45 2.27
N VAL A 57 6.03 2.02 2.92
CA VAL A 57 5.98 2.36 4.35
C VAL A 57 4.96 3.47 4.62
N ALA A 58 5.02 4.57 3.84
CA ALA A 58 4.13 5.72 4.04
C ALA A 58 2.64 5.33 3.93
N ILE A 59 2.29 4.58 2.88
CA ILE A 59 0.89 4.21 2.64
C ILE A 59 0.40 3.11 3.58
N SER A 60 1.27 2.22 4.03
CA SER A 60 0.92 1.20 5.04
C SER A 60 0.62 1.86 6.38
N LEU A 61 1.42 2.87 6.78
CA LEU A 61 1.14 3.67 7.97
C LEU A 61 -0.17 4.46 7.83
N ALA A 62 -0.42 5.08 6.67
CA ALA A 62 -1.67 5.79 6.41
C ALA A 62 -2.90 4.84 6.48
N SER A 63 -2.77 3.63 5.93
CA SER A 63 -3.81 2.60 5.99
C SER A 63 -4.10 2.15 7.43
N GLY A 64 -3.04 1.94 8.22
CA GLY A 64 -3.18 1.62 9.64
C GLY A 64 -3.85 2.73 10.45
N LEU A 65 -3.50 4.00 10.18
CA LEU A 65 -4.14 5.16 10.82
C LEU A 65 -5.62 5.31 10.41
N ALA A 66 -5.95 5.09 9.14
CA ALA A 66 -7.32 5.14 8.66
C ALA A 66 -8.20 4.09 9.35
N ARG A 67 -7.66 2.87 9.53
CA ARG A 67 -8.36 1.78 10.21
C ARG A 67 -8.51 2.04 11.70
N LEU A 68 -7.47 2.54 12.37
CA LEU A 68 -7.54 2.95 13.78
C LEU A 68 -8.58 4.06 13.99
N ALA A 69 -8.68 5.02 13.07
CA ALA A 69 -9.69 6.06 13.13
C ALA A 69 -11.09 5.48 12.94
N SER A 70 -11.29 4.60 11.95
CA SER A 70 -12.57 3.91 11.71
C SER A 70 -13.04 3.13 12.95
N ASP A 71 -12.13 2.39 13.57
CA ASP A 71 -12.36 1.62 14.79
C ASP A 71 -12.75 2.52 15.98
N TYR A 72 -12.10 3.67 16.14
CA TYR A 72 -12.42 4.62 17.22
C TYR A 72 -13.77 5.31 17.02
N LEU A 73 -14.12 5.63 15.78
CA LEU A 73 -15.38 6.28 15.40
C LEU A 73 -16.56 5.30 15.39
N SER A 74 -16.30 4.03 15.15
CA SER A 74 -17.29 2.96 15.21
C SER A 74 -17.49 2.54 16.67
N TYR A 75 -18.58 3.01 17.28
CA TYR A 75 -18.91 2.86 18.71
C TYR A 75 -19.26 1.41 19.15
N THR A 76 -18.67 0.38 18.54
CA THR A 76 -18.84 -1.03 18.92
C THR A 76 -17.67 -1.46 19.80
N GLY A 77 -17.85 -1.35 21.12
CA GLY A 77 -16.83 -1.55 22.16
C GLY A 77 -16.19 -2.94 22.21
N THR A 78 -15.34 -3.29 21.23
CA THR A 78 -14.49 -4.47 21.28
C THR A 78 -13.10 -4.08 21.77
N ARG A 79 -12.77 -4.52 22.98
CA ARG A 79 -11.51 -4.21 23.70
C ARG A 79 -10.23 -4.69 22.98
N PHE A 80 -10.37 -5.38 21.85
CA PHE A 80 -9.29 -5.89 21.01
C PHE A 80 -9.12 -5.16 19.68
N SER A 81 -9.86 -4.09 19.40
CA SER A 81 -9.80 -3.36 18.12
C SER A 81 -8.38 -2.87 17.77
N TYR A 82 -7.62 -2.35 18.74
CA TYR A 82 -6.21 -1.96 18.54
C TYR A 82 -5.33 -3.12 18.06
N TRP A 83 -5.63 -4.36 18.47
CA TRP A 83 -4.86 -5.55 18.10
C TRP A 83 -5.12 -5.95 16.64
N ASN A 84 -6.39 -5.88 16.20
CA ASN A 84 -6.75 -6.14 14.80
C ASN A 84 -6.14 -5.08 13.87
N SER A 85 -6.27 -3.80 14.24
CA SER A 85 -5.65 -2.70 13.49
C SER A 85 -4.13 -2.85 13.40
N LEU A 86 -3.46 -3.28 14.47
CA LEU A 86 -2.02 -3.54 14.47
C LEU A 86 -1.64 -4.71 13.57
N GLN A 87 -2.36 -5.83 13.65
CA GLN A 87 -2.13 -7.01 12.82
C GLN A 87 -2.29 -6.69 11.33
N ASP A 88 -3.34 -5.96 10.98
CA ASP A 88 -3.65 -5.58 9.61
C ASP A 88 -2.60 -4.61 9.05
N THR A 89 -2.17 -3.64 9.85
CA THR A 89 -1.08 -2.72 9.48
C THR A 89 0.22 -3.48 9.25
N ALA A 90 0.57 -4.41 10.14
CA ALA A 90 1.77 -5.24 10.02
C ALA A 90 1.73 -6.13 8.77
N PHE A 91 0.57 -6.72 8.47
CA PHE A 91 0.37 -7.53 7.27
C PHE A 91 0.55 -6.71 6.00
N LEU A 92 -0.11 -5.55 5.91
CA LEU A 92 0.02 -4.64 4.76
C LEU A 92 1.45 -4.14 4.59
N LEU A 93 2.13 -3.78 5.69
CA LEU A 93 3.52 -3.35 5.66
C LEU A 93 4.44 -4.44 5.13
N MET A 94 4.30 -5.68 5.62
CA MET A 94 5.09 -6.82 5.17
C MET A 94 4.88 -7.09 3.68
N MET A 95 3.62 -7.09 3.24
CA MET A 95 3.27 -7.28 1.83
C MET A 95 3.84 -6.16 0.94
N GLY A 96 3.69 -4.90 1.34
CA GLY A 96 4.25 -3.75 0.61
C GLY A 96 5.78 -3.80 0.51
N LEU A 97 6.46 -4.18 1.59
CA LEU A 97 7.92 -4.34 1.57
C LEU A 97 8.37 -5.48 0.66
N LEU A 98 7.63 -6.61 0.63
CA LEU A 98 7.93 -7.73 -0.25
C LEU A 98 7.76 -7.34 -1.72
N ILE A 99 6.69 -6.62 -2.06
CA ILE A 99 6.46 -6.09 -3.41
C ILE A 99 7.57 -5.12 -3.82
N ALA A 100 7.93 -4.20 -2.92
CA ALA A 100 9.02 -3.26 -3.17
C ALA A 100 10.36 -3.99 -3.38
N TRP A 101 10.61 -5.08 -2.65
CA TRP A 101 11.82 -5.89 -2.84
C TRP A 101 11.82 -6.64 -4.17
N VAL A 102 10.69 -7.25 -4.56
CA VAL A 102 10.55 -7.88 -5.88
C VAL A 102 10.77 -6.87 -7.01
N ARG A 103 10.23 -5.65 -6.88
CA ARG A 103 10.46 -4.57 -7.85
C ARG A 103 11.95 -4.23 -7.97
N GLN A 104 12.67 -4.17 -6.85
CA GLN A 104 14.11 -3.89 -6.85
C GLN A 104 14.90 -4.96 -7.60
N LEU A 105 14.62 -6.24 -7.35
CA LEU A 105 15.28 -7.35 -8.06
C LEU A 105 15.04 -7.29 -9.57
N LEU A 106 13.80 -7.02 -9.99
CA LEU A 106 13.47 -6.88 -11.41
C LEU A 106 14.17 -5.69 -12.07
N GLN A 107 14.36 -4.59 -11.33
CA GLN A 107 15.10 -3.43 -11.82
C GLN A 107 16.58 -3.76 -12.02
N GLU A 108 17.20 -4.48 -11.08
CA GLU A 108 18.59 -4.95 -11.18
C GLU A 108 18.79 -5.83 -12.42
N GLU A 109 17.92 -6.83 -12.64
CA GLU A 109 17.97 -7.70 -13.82
C GLU A 109 17.82 -6.92 -15.13
N SER A 110 16.90 -5.95 -15.17
CA SER A 110 16.68 -5.13 -16.37
C SER A 110 17.92 -4.31 -16.74
N THR A 111 18.58 -3.69 -15.75
CA THR A 111 19.82 -2.94 -15.99
C THR A 111 20.98 -3.83 -16.45
N GLU A 112 21.11 -5.04 -15.89
CA GLU A 112 22.18 -5.97 -16.29
C GLU A 112 21.98 -6.46 -17.73
N SER A 113 20.73 -6.70 -18.14
CA SER A 113 20.39 -7.11 -19.50
C SER A 113 20.73 -6.04 -20.55
N GLU A 114 20.50 -4.75 -20.23
CA GLU A 114 20.84 -3.64 -21.12
C GLU A 114 22.35 -3.44 -21.27
N HIS A 115 23.12 -3.64 -20.19
CA HIS A 115 24.59 -3.59 -20.24
C HIS A 115 25.16 -4.70 -21.12
N ARG A 116 24.64 -5.93 -20.98
CA ARG A 116 25.05 -7.08 -21.79
C ARG A 116 24.77 -6.89 -23.29
N HIS A 117 23.69 -6.17 -23.63
CA HIS A 117 23.34 -5.90 -25.03
C HIS A 117 24.17 -4.76 -25.66
N LYS A 118 24.81 -3.90 -24.86
CA LYS A 118 25.71 -2.84 -25.36
C LYS A 118 27.15 -3.29 -25.54
N GLU A 119 27.55 -4.41 -24.95
CA GLU A 119 28.91 -4.98 -25.07
C GLU A 119 29.07 -5.97 -26.24
N HIS A 120 27.96 -6.37 -26.88
CA HIS A 120 27.92 -7.20 -28.09
C HIS A 120 27.61 -6.37 -29.33
#